data_AF-A0A8J3YQE2-F1
#
_entry.id   AF-A0A8J3YQE2-F1
#
_cell.length_a   1.000
_cell.length_b   1.000
_cell.length_c   1.000
_cell.angle_alpha   90.00
_cell.angle_beta   90.00
_cell.angle_gamma   90.00
#
_symmetry.space_group_name_H-M   'P 1'
#
loop_
_entity.id
_entity.type
_entity.pdbx_description
1 polymer ?
#
loop_
_entity_poly.entity_id
_entity_poly.type
_entity_poly.pdbx_seq_one_letter_code
_entity_poly.pdbx_strand_id
1 'polypeptide(L)'
;MATRTINGRRAVDRRGVAARLRVAYSTVNHWHRQRARFNFPEGVSCDGRDWFWVEEIDTFHTTHLAAKRAQLTTIDRSGDPDELVGSGTAAKILRYGSYRNLPDTLLDQADRTEKLPDGRIRRRWFRRTVWAVADARTGRQSTGRTLGITGPRKPHPYADDPRLAAAAALLAEATNTGQEARGLGVELARRLGIGERTAQRLLAAANSDLDR
;
A
#
# COMPACT_ATOMS: atom_id res chain seq x y z
N MET A 1 9.47 -20.11 14.04
CA MET A 1 10.78 -19.53 13.66
C MET A 1 11.80 -20.59 14.00
N ALA A 2 12.63 -20.98 13.03
CA ALA A 2 13.67 -21.98 13.25
C ALA A 2 15.05 -21.31 13.12
N THR A 3 15.98 -21.72 13.96
CA THR A 3 17.37 -21.23 13.98
C THR A 3 18.29 -22.43 13.96
N ARG A 4 19.39 -22.34 13.23
CA ARG A 4 20.37 -23.43 13.12
C ARG A 4 21.77 -22.86 13.06
N THR A 5 22.73 -23.63 13.56
CA THR A 5 24.15 -23.38 13.35
C THR A 5 24.63 -24.32 12.24
N ILE A 6 25.15 -23.75 11.15
CA ILE A 6 25.72 -24.49 10.03
C ILE A 6 27.15 -23.96 9.87
N ASN A 7 28.16 -24.82 9.92
CA ASN A 7 29.58 -24.45 9.85
C ASN A 7 29.98 -23.33 10.84
N GLY A 8 29.47 -23.38 12.07
CA GLY A 8 29.74 -22.37 13.11
C GLY A 8 29.02 -21.02 12.94
N ARG A 9 28.30 -20.81 11.83
CA ARG A 9 27.54 -19.58 11.56
C ARG A 9 26.05 -19.79 11.86
N ARG A 10 25.37 -18.75 12.33
CA ARG A 10 23.94 -18.80 12.64
C ARG A 10 23.10 -18.51 11.40
N ALA A 11 22.17 -19.41 11.10
CA ALA A 11 21.21 -19.29 10.02
C ALA A 11 19.77 -19.38 10.54
N VAL A 12 18.84 -18.74 9.82
CA VAL A 12 17.41 -18.71 10.13
C VAL A 12 16.59 -19.11 8.91
N ASP A 13 15.42 -19.70 9.14
CA ASP A 13 14.44 -19.93 8.08
C ASP A 13 13.77 -18.61 7.63
N ARG A 14 12.99 -18.62 6.54
CA ARG A 14 12.26 -17.42 6.06
C ARG A 14 11.35 -16.80 7.14
N ARG A 15 10.80 -17.61 8.05
CA ARG A 15 10.01 -17.11 9.19
C ARG A 15 10.89 -16.38 10.20
N GLY A 16 12.10 -16.88 10.46
CA GLY A 16 13.10 -16.22 11.28
C GLY A 16 13.62 -14.93 10.66
N VAL A 17 13.78 -14.86 9.34
CA VAL A 17 14.07 -13.60 8.63
C VAL A 17 12.96 -12.57 8.88
N ALA A 18 11.69 -12.98 8.71
CA ALA A 18 10.55 -12.08 8.93
C ALA A 18 10.49 -11.54 10.37
N ALA A 19 10.66 -12.42 11.36
CA ALA A 19 10.70 -12.03 12.76
C ALA A 19 11.88 -11.11 13.09
N ARG A 20 13.07 -11.41 12.55
CA ARG A 20 14.29 -10.63 12.77
C ARG A 20 14.18 -9.22 12.21
N LEU A 21 13.70 -9.09 10.99
CA LEU A 21 13.57 -7.81 10.30
C LEU A 21 12.27 -7.06 10.67
N ARG A 22 11.40 -7.68 11.48
CA ARG A 22 10.07 -7.16 11.83
C ARG A 22 9.22 -6.81 10.60
N VAL A 23 9.28 -7.67 9.58
CA VAL A 23 8.50 -7.54 8.34
C VAL A 23 7.53 -8.70 8.17
N ALA A 24 6.52 -8.52 7.32
CA ALA A 24 5.58 -9.60 7.04
C ALA A 24 6.27 -10.77 6.32
N TYR A 25 5.85 -12.01 6.63
CA TYR A 25 6.37 -13.20 5.96
C TYR A 25 6.16 -13.18 4.44
N SER A 26 5.03 -12.59 3.99
CA SER A 26 4.76 -12.37 2.56
C SER A 26 5.79 -11.46 1.89
N THR A 27 6.29 -10.44 2.60
CA THR A 27 7.36 -9.57 2.12
C THR A 27 8.66 -10.35 1.92
N VAL A 28 9.02 -11.22 2.87
CA VAL A 28 10.20 -12.10 2.73
C VAL A 28 10.04 -13.07 1.55
N ASN A 29 8.86 -13.67 1.37
CA ASN A 29 8.58 -14.52 0.21
C ASN A 29 8.69 -13.75 -1.11
N HIS A 30 8.24 -12.50 -1.13
CA HIS A 30 8.35 -11.64 -2.29
C HIS A 30 9.82 -11.34 -2.63
N TRP A 31 10.63 -10.93 -1.63
CA TRP A 31 12.06 -10.70 -1.82
C TRP A 31 12.79 -11.96 -2.28
N HIS A 32 12.50 -13.11 -1.67
CA HIS A 32 13.08 -14.39 -2.04
C HIS A 32 12.75 -14.77 -3.50
N ARG A 33 11.47 -14.69 -3.90
CA ARG A 33 11.04 -14.99 -5.28
C ARG A 33 11.65 -14.03 -6.31
N GLN A 34 11.91 -12.78 -5.91
CA GLN A 34 12.53 -11.75 -6.76
C GLN A 34 13.97 -11.46 -6.31
N ARG A 35 14.71 -12.48 -5.86
CA ARG A 35 16.01 -12.30 -5.22
C ARG A 35 17.02 -11.52 -6.05
N ALA A 36 17.08 -11.75 -7.36
CA ALA A 36 17.96 -11.03 -8.28
C ALA A 36 17.64 -9.53 -8.35
N ARG A 37 16.37 -9.15 -8.19
CA ARG A 37 15.93 -7.75 -8.21
C ARG A 37 16.24 -7.05 -6.89
N PHE A 38 16.05 -7.75 -5.77
CA PHE A 38 16.19 -7.15 -4.43
C PHE A 38 17.58 -7.35 -3.82
N ASN A 39 18.46 -8.12 -4.46
CA ASN A 39 19.71 -8.62 -3.88
C ASN A 39 19.48 -9.38 -2.57
N PHE A 40 18.41 -10.19 -2.54
CA PHE A 40 18.11 -11.02 -1.36
C PHE A 40 19.15 -12.16 -1.24
N PRO A 41 19.71 -12.44 -0.06
CA PRO A 41 20.79 -13.41 0.12
C PRO A 41 20.44 -14.82 -0.37
N GLU A 42 21.47 -15.56 -0.80
CA GLU A 42 21.31 -16.99 -1.07
C GLU A 42 21.15 -17.78 0.22
N GLY A 43 20.16 -18.68 0.23
CA GLY A 43 20.00 -19.63 1.30
C GLY A 43 20.82 -20.89 1.05
N VAL A 44 21.20 -21.58 2.12
CA VAL A 44 21.72 -22.94 2.07
C VAL A 44 20.56 -23.90 2.25
N SER A 45 20.36 -24.80 1.30
CA SER A 45 19.36 -25.86 1.42
C SER A 45 19.89 -26.97 2.33
N CYS A 46 19.20 -27.20 3.45
CA CYS A 46 19.54 -28.24 4.43
C CYS A 46 18.24 -28.79 5.04
N ASP A 47 18.09 -30.12 5.03
CA ASP A 47 16.88 -30.85 5.46
C ASP A 47 15.60 -30.38 4.76
N GLY A 48 15.68 -30.17 3.44
CA GLY A 48 14.54 -29.75 2.61
C GLY A 48 14.05 -28.32 2.90
N ARG A 49 14.84 -27.49 3.61
CA ARG A 49 14.52 -26.10 3.92
C ARG A 49 15.67 -25.18 3.56
N ASP A 50 15.34 -23.95 3.19
CA ASP A 50 16.33 -22.90 2.95
C ASP A 50 16.67 -22.16 4.25
N TRP A 51 17.97 -22.05 4.51
CA TRP A 51 18.53 -21.39 5.68
C TRP A 51 19.34 -20.18 5.26
N PHE A 52 19.05 -19.01 5.83
CA PHE A 52 19.68 -17.74 5.49
C PHE A 52 20.60 -17.30 6.62
N TRP A 53 21.84 -16.93 6.30
CA TRP A 53 22.81 -16.46 7.28
C TRP A 53 22.35 -15.14 7.89
N VAL A 54 22.39 -15.07 9.22
CA VAL A 54 21.89 -13.91 9.96
C VAL A 54 22.61 -12.61 9.57
N GLU A 55 23.93 -12.66 9.43
CA GLU A 55 24.77 -11.51 9.05
C GLU A 55 24.46 -10.98 7.65
N GLU A 56 24.23 -11.88 6.70
CA GLU A 56 23.89 -11.52 5.32
C GLU A 56 22.49 -10.92 5.24
N ILE A 57 21.55 -11.42 6.06
CA ILE A 57 20.20 -10.85 6.18
C ILE A 57 20.23 -9.43 6.77
N ASP A 58 21.07 -9.18 7.78
CA ASP A 58 21.23 -7.85 8.35
C ASP A 58 21.88 -6.87 7.36
N THR A 59 22.89 -7.34 6.63
CA THR A 59 23.58 -6.57 5.58
C THR A 59 22.63 -6.23 4.43
N PHE A 60 21.86 -7.21 3.97
CA PHE A 60 20.79 -7.02 3.00
C PHE A 60 19.80 -5.98 3.48
N HIS A 61 19.30 -6.09 4.71
CA HIS A 61 18.28 -5.18 5.21
C HIS A 61 18.79 -3.75 5.33
N THR A 62 20.02 -3.56 5.81
CA THR A 62 20.66 -2.25 5.90
C THR A 62 20.83 -1.61 4.53
N THR A 63 21.35 -2.37 3.56
CA THR A 63 21.51 -1.91 2.17
C THR A 63 20.16 -1.62 1.50
N HIS A 64 19.18 -2.50 1.70
CA HIS A 64 17.83 -2.36 1.16
C HIS A 64 17.14 -1.11 1.71
N LEU A 65 17.26 -0.83 3.01
CA LEU A 65 16.74 0.40 3.62
C LEU A 65 17.47 1.64 3.11
N ALA A 66 18.79 1.59 2.93
CA ALA A 66 19.56 2.70 2.38
C ALA A 66 19.15 3.01 0.93
N ALA A 67 19.04 1.99 0.07
CA ALA A 67 18.57 2.14 -1.31
C ALA A 67 17.14 2.67 -1.37
N LYS A 68 16.24 2.15 -0.51
CA LYS A 68 14.86 2.64 -0.40
C LYS A 68 14.82 4.10 0.05
N ARG A 69 15.64 4.50 1.03
CA ARG A 69 15.78 5.91 1.45
C ARG A 69 16.25 6.77 0.29
N ALA A 70 17.33 6.39 -0.40
CA ALA A 70 17.86 7.13 -1.54
C ALA A 70 16.82 7.36 -2.66
N GLN A 71 15.99 6.35 -2.96
CA GLN A 71 14.88 6.49 -3.91
C GLN A 71 13.76 7.42 -3.42
N LEU A 72 13.49 7.44 -2.12
CA LEU A 72 12.44 8.28 -1.51
C LEU A 72 12.90 9.72 -1.27
N THR A 73 14.20 9.96 -1.14
CA THR A 73 14.79 11.25 -0.79
C THR A 73 15.44 11.93 -2.00
N THR A 74 14.72 12.05 -3.12
CA THR A 74 15.12 13.05 -4.13
C THR A 74 14.81 14.44 -3.56
N ILE A 75 15.66 14.91 -2.66
CA ILE A 75 15.53 16.22 -2.00
C ILE A 75 16.69 17.11 -2.42
N ASP A 76 16.47 18.42 -2.40
CA ASP A 76 17.54 19.39 -2.65
C ASP A 76 18.48 19.48 -1.44
N ARG A 77 19.75 19.14 -1.64
CA ARG A 77 20.83 19.18 -0.63
C ARG A 77 21.75 20.39 -0.77
N SER A 78 21.45 21.31 -1.68
CA SER A 78 22.22 22.55 -1.81
C SER A 78 21.99 23.48 -0.61
N GLY A 79 22.87 24.47 -0.42
CA GLY A 79 22.74 25.50 0.62
C GLY A 79 23.41 25.17 1.94
N ASP A 80 23.50 26.16 2.81
CA ASP A 80 24.14 26.06 4.13
C ASP A 80 23.24 25.25 5.10
N PRO A 81 23.74 24.17 5.71
CA PRO A 81 23.00 23.39 6.71
C PRO A 81 22.36 24.23 7.82
N ASP A 82 22.97 25.37 8.15
CA ASP A 82 22.60 26.26 9.25
C ASP A 82 21.78 27.47 8.77
N GLU A 83 21.44 27.52 7.48
CA GLU A 83 20.48 28.48 6.95
C GLU A 83 19.08 28.18 7.50
N LEU A 84 18.46 29.21 8.06
CA LEU A 84 17.11 29.12 8.61
C LEU A 84 16.06 29.41 7.52
N VAL A 85 15.35 28.37 7.09
CA VAL A 85 14.38 28.40 6.01
C VAL A 85 12.93 28.43 6.49
N GLY A 86 12.06 29.12 5.75
CA GLY A 86 10.61 29.12 5.98
C GLY A 86 9.88 27.98 5.25
N SER A 87 8.58 27.85 5.49
CA SER A 87 7.75 26.74 4.99
C SER A 87 7.77 26.58 3.46
N GLY A 88 7.82 27.67 2.70
CA GLY A 88 7.90 27.62 1.23
C GLY A 88 9.20 26.99 0.74
N THR A 89 10.34 27.40 1.31
CA THR A 89 11.65 26.83 0.98
C THR A 89 11.78 25.40 1.46
N ALA A 90 11.31 25.08 2.68
CA ALA A 90 11.27 23.71 3.17
C ALA A 90 10.46 22.79 2.23
N ALA A 91 9.32 23.28 1.70
CA ALA A 91 8.53 22.53 0.73
C ALA A 91 9.29 22.26 -0.56
N LYS A 92 10.03 23.25 -1.08
CA LYS A 92 10.89 23.08 -2.26
C LYS A 92 12.02 22.06 -2.01
N ILE A 93 12.70 22.17 -0.86
CA ILE A 93 13.75 21.23 -0.45
C ILE A 93 13.23 19.79 -0.48
N LEU A 94 12.04 19.59 0.06
CA LEU A 94 11.37 18.29 0.14
C LEU A 94 10.58 17.90 -1.11
N ARG A 95 10.61 18.73 -2.16
CA ARG A 95 9.88 18.58 -3.43
C ARG A 95 8.35 18.48 -3.31
N TYR A 96 7.75 19.17 -2.35
CA TYR A 96 6.29 19.35 -2.30
C TYR A 96 5.85 20.52 -3.19
N GLY A 97 4.74 20.33 -3.91
CA GLY A 97 4.15 21.40 -4.74
C GLY A 97 3.57 22.57 -3.95
N SER A 98 3.39 22.43 -2.63
CA SER A 98 2.89 23.51 -1.75
C SER A 98 3.38 23.32 -0.32
N TYR A 99 3.60 24.43 0.38
CA TYR A 99 3.93 24.43 1.81
C TYR A 99 2.80 23.87 2.70
N ARG A 100 1.57 23.80 2.18
CA ARG A 100 0.44 23.19 2.88
C ARG A 100 0.55 21.66 2.98
N ASN A 101 1.40 21.05 2.16
CA ASN A 101 1.64 19.61 2.15
C ASN A 101 2.88 19.21 2.97
N LEU A 102 3.43 20.14 3.77
CA LEU A 102 4.50 19.79 4.68
C LEU A 102 3.97 18.77 5.71
N PRO A 103 4.74 17.72 6.00
CA PRO A 103 4.31 16.69 6.92
C PRO A 103 4.32 17.23 8.36
N ASP A 104 3.38 16.75 9.19
CA ASP A 104 3.29 17.12 10.60
C ASP A 104 4.61 16.84 11.34
N THR A 105 5.30 15.76 10.98
CA THR A 105 6.64 15.42 11.50
C THR A 105 7.67 16.53 11.32
N LEU A 106 7.58 17.34 10.26
CA LEU A 106 8.41 18.54 10.12
C LEU A 106 7.83 19.71 10.92
N LEU A 107 6.50 19.89 10.89
CA LEU A 107 5.82 20.99 11.60
C LEU A 107 6.09 20.99 13.10
N ASP A 108 6.23 19.81 13.70
CA ASP A 108 6.51 19.59 15.12
C ASP A 108 7.99 19.84 15.48
N GLN A 109 8.88 19.84 14.49
CA GLN A 109 10.34 20.00 14.68
C GLN A 109 10.83 21.39 14.25
N ALA A 110 10.01 22.44 14.43
CA ALA A 110 10.40 23.80 14.08
C ALA A 110 11.51 24.33 15.00
N ASP A 111 12.66 24.67 14.43
CA ASP A 111 13.79 25.25 15.16
C ASP A 111 13.49 26.66 15.69
N ARG A 112 12.64 27.41 14.99
CA ARG A 112 12.11 28.69 15.48
C ARG A 112 10.62 28.82 15.18
N THR A 113 9.90 29.33 16.17
CA THR A 113 8.49 29.69 16.04
C THR A 113 8.30 31.15 16.42
N GLU A 114 7.48 31.85 15.64
CA GLU A 114 7.15 33.25 15.84
C GLU A 114 5.63 33.39 15.75
N LYS A 115 5.01 33.99 16.77
CA LYS A 115 3.58 34.29 16.76
C LYS A 115 3.38 35.68 16.16
N LEU A 116 2.64 35.75 15.06
CA LEU A 116 2.33 37.00 14.39
C LEU A 116 1.19 37.74 15.11
N PRO A 117 1.05 39.06 14.90
CA PRO A 117 -0.04 39.86 15.46
C PRO A 117 -1.45 39.35 15.10
N ASP A 118 -1.60 38.66 13.97
CA ASP A 118 -2.85 38.04 13.52
C ASP A 118 -3.13 36.67 14.19
N GLY A 119 -2.29 36.27 15.14
CA GLY A 119 -2.38 35.00 15.85
C GLY A 119 -1.78 33.81 15.11
N ARG A 120 -1.31 33.97 13.87
CA ARG A 120 -0.70 32.88 13.11
C ARG A 120 0.69 32.54 13.62
N ILE A 121 1.05 31.26 13.51
CA ILE A 121 2.38 30.77 13.90
C ILE A 121 3.23 30.61 12.65
N ARG A 122 4.31 31.39 12.57
CA ARG A 122 5.35 31.24 11.55
C ARG A 122 6.43 30.31 12.09
N ARG A 123 6.64 29.20 11.38
CA ARG A 123 7.66 28.20 11.69
C ARG A 123 8.85 28.36 10.75
N ARG A 124 10.05 28.13 11.26
CA ARG A 124 11.29 28.10 10.49
C ARG A 124 12.16 26.93 10.97
N TRP A 125 12.96 26.41 10.06
CA TRP A 125 13.82 25.24 10.27
C TRP A 125 15.21 25.52 9.74
N PHE A 126 16.24 24.94 10.33
CA PHE A 126 17.52 24.81 9.66
C PHE A 126 17.39 23.85 8.47
N ARG A 127 18.19 24.04 7.41
CA ARG A 127 18.22 23.09 6.28
C ARG A 127 18.57 21.68 6.76
N ARG A 128 19.50 21.56 7.71
CA ARG A 128 19.86 20.27 8.34
C ARG A 128 18.67 19.57 9.00
N THR A 129 17.76 20.32 9.64
CA THR A 129 16.54 19.78 10.24
C THR A 129 15.60 19.25 9.16
N VAL A 130 15.40 20.01 8.08
CA VAL A 130 14.58 19.60 6.94
C VAL A 130 15.14 18.32 6.30
N TRP A 131 16.46 18.22 6.12
CA TRP A 131 17.12 17.01 5.59
C TRP A 131 17.02 15.83 6.54
N ALA A 132 17.22 16.03 7.85
CA ALA A 132 17.08 14.97 8.84
C ALA A 132 15.67 14.37 8.84
N VAL A 133 14.64 15.22 8.77
CA VAL A 133 13.24 14.77 8.65
C VAL A 133 13.01 14.03 7.33
N ALA A 134 13.66 14.44 6.24
CA ALA A 134 13.60 13.71 4.98
C ALA A 134 14.26 12.32 5.05
N ASP A 135 15.43 12.23 5.69
CA ASP A 135 16.21 10.99 5.86
C ASP A 135 15.52 10.00 6.81
N ALA A 136 14.76 10.51 7.77
CA ALA A 136 13.93 9.71 8.67
C ALA A 136 12.69 9.11 7.98
N ARG A 137 12.37 9.47 6.73
CA ARG A 137 11.20 8.92 6.00
C ARG A 137 11.38 7.43 5.74
N THR A 138 10.55 6.60 6.38
CA THR A 138 10.56 5.13 6.23
C THR A 138 9.69 4.62 5.06
N GLY A 139 9.03 5.50 4.32
CA GLY A 139 8.19 5.17 3.18
C GLY A 139 7.78 6.37 2.33
N ARG A 140 7.25 6.11 1.14
CA ARG A 140 6.50 7.09 0.36
C ARG A 140 5.31 7.47 1.23
N GLN A 141 5.29 8.67 1.78
CA GLN A 141 4.09 9.28 2.33
C GLN A 141 3.14 9.42 1.13
N SER A 142 2.42 8.35 0.82
CA SER A 142 1.29 8.40 -0.06
C SER A 142 0.35 9.40 0.57
N THR A 143 0.24 10.57 -0.03
CA THR A 143 -0.90 11.47 0.16
C THR A 143 -2.20 10.84 -0.37
N GLY A 144 -2.14 9.61 -0.89
CA GLY A 144 -3.30 8.78 -1.14
C GLY A 144 -3.93 8.33 0.17
N ARG A 145 -5.22 8.63 0.28
CA ARG A 145 -6.25 8.08 1.17
C ARG A 145 -5.73 6.86 1.94
N THR A 146 -5.76 6.93 3.27
CA THR A 146 -5.61 5.77 4.17
C THR A 146 -6.32 4.60 3.49
N LEU A 147 -5.58 3.52 3.20
CA LEU A 147 -6.20 2.27 2.75
C LEU A 147 -7.31 2.01 3.76
N GLY A 148 -8.55 2.25 3.34
CA GLY A 148 -9.69 1.94 4.16
C GLY A 148 -9.49 0.48 4.54
N ILE A 149 -9.59 0.19 5.83
CA ILE A 149 -9.68 -1.18 6.32
C ILE A 149 -10.65 -1.86 5.36
N THR A 150 -10.15 -2.76 4.52
CA THR A 150 -10.99 -3.61 3.70
C THR A 150 -11.65 -4.53 4.72
N GLY A 151 -12.72 -4.02 5.32
CA GLY A 151 -13.70 -4.84 5.98
C GLY A 151 -14.17 -5.92 4.99
N PRO A 152 -14.88 -6.95 5.47
CA PRO A 152 -15.53 -7.90 4.58
C PRO A 152 -16.20 -7.11 3.46
N ARG A 153 -15.95 -7.49 2.20
CA ARG A 153 -16.56 -6.85 1.02
C ARG A 153 -18.01 -6.60 1.39
N LYS A 154 -18.42 -5.33 1.43
CA LYS A 154 -19.83 -5.02 1.70
C LYS A 154 -20.64 -5.91 0.75
N PRO A 155 -21.63 -6.67 1.24
CA PRO A 155 -22.44 -7.51 0.38
C PRO A 155 -22.95 -6.65 -0.78
N HIS A 156 -23.04 -7.25 -1.96
CA HIS A 156 -23.54 -6.54 -3.13
C HIS A 156 -24.88 -5.87 -2.75
N PRO A 157 -25.20 -4.65 -3.22
CA PRO A 157 -26.40 -3.92 -2.80
C PRO A 157 -27.73 -4.67 -2.96
N TYR A 158 -27.73 -5.81 -3.64
CA TYR A 158 -28.89 -6.67 -3.87
C TYR A 158 -28.73 -8.08 -3.29
N ALA A 159 -27.72 -8.38 -2.46
CA ALA A 159 -27.43 -9.73 -1.98
C ALA A 159 -28.63 -10.44 -1.31
N ASP A 160 -29.53 -9.67 -0.70
CA ASP A 160 -30.78 -10.16 -0.09
C ASP A 160 -32.04 -9.72 -0.85
N ASP A 161 -31.91 -9.27 -2.11
CA ASP A 161 -33.03 -8.80 -2.91
C ASP A 161 -33.80 -9.99 -3.51
N PRO A 162 -35.09 -10.19 -3.16
CA PRO A 162 -35.89 -11.31 -3.66
C PRO A 162 -36.03 -11.31 -5.20
N ARG A 163 -35.78 -10.17 -5.85
CA ARG A 163 -35.81 -10.04 -7.32
C ARG A 163 -34.61 -10.68 -8.01
N LEU A 164 -33.54 -11.01 -7.28
CA LEU A 164 -32.39 -11.75 -7.85
C LEU A 164 -32.79 -13.15 -8.30
N ALA A 165 -33.72 -13.82 -7.61
CA ALA A 165 -34.20 -15.14 -8.02
C ALA A 165 -34.88 -15.09 -9.40
N ALA A 166 -35.69 -14.05 -9.65
CA ALA A 166 -36.33 -13.84 -10.95
C ALA A 166 -35.31 -13.50 -12.05
N ALA A 167 -34.25 -12.74 -11.72
CA ALA A 167 -33.16 -12.45 -12.65
C ALA A 167 -32.35 -13.70 -13.00
N ALA A 168 -32.03 -14.54 -12.01
CA ALA A 168 -31.32 -15.81 -12.22
C ALA A 168 -32.14 -16.82 -13.03
N ALA A 169 -33.45 -16.93 -12.75
CA ALA A 169 -34.36 -17.77 -13.52
C ALA A 169 -34.42 -17.34 -14.99
N LEU A 170 -34.51 -16.02 -15.25
CA LEU A 170 -34.54 -15.50 -16.61
C LEU A 170 -33.22 -15.74 -17.36
N LEU A 171 -32.07 -15.64 -16.69
CA LEU A 171 -30.78 -15.99 -17.29
C LEU A 171 -30.70 -17.47 -17.64
N ALA A 172 -31.16 -18.35 -16.73
CA ALA A 172 -31.18 -19.80 -16.97
C ALA A 172 -32.13 -20.19 -18.13
N GLU A 173 -33.31 -19.57 -18.21
CA GLU A 173 -34.24 -19.73 -19.34
C GLU A 173 -33.58 -19.33 -20.66
N ALA A 174 -32.90 -18.17 -20.70
CA ALA A 174 -32.21 -17.70 -21.89
C ALA A 174 -31.07 -18.64 -22.32
N THR A 175 -30.27 -19.15 -21.37
CA THR A 175 -29.23 -20.14 -21.65
C THR A 175 -29.81 -21.45 -22.21
N ASN A 176 -30.90 -21.96 -21.62
CA ASN A 176 -31.52 -23.21 -22.05
C ASN A 176 -32.20 -23.13 -23.42
N THR A 177 -32.67 -21.94 -23.80
CA THR A 177 -33.32 -21.68 -25.10
C THR A 177 -32.34 -21.21 -26.18
N GLY A 178 -31.06 -21.02 -25.83
CA GLY A 178 -30.06 -20.45 -26.74
C GLY A 178 -30.36 -19.01 -27.15
N GLN A 179 -31.19 -18.30 -26.37
CA GLN A 179 -31.60 -16.94 -26.67
C GLN A 179 -30.48 -15.95 -26.28
N GLU A 180 -30.20 -14.99 -27.15
CA GLU A 180 -29.21 -13.94 -26.86
C GLU A 180 -29.64 -13.08 -25.66
N ALA A 181 -28.66 -12.65 -24.86
CA ALA A 181 -28.88 -11.82 -23.66
C ALA A 181 -29.47 -10.42 -23.95
N ARG A 182 -29.62 -10.06 -25.24
CA ARG A 182 -30.11 -8.75 -25.68
C ARG A 182 -31.61 -8.64 -25.42
N GLY A 183 -32.00 -7.67 -24.59
CA GLY A 183 -33.41 -7.40 -24.27
C GLY A 183 -33.91 -8.02 -22.96
N LEU A 184 -33.11 -8.88 -22.30
CA LEU A 184 -33.48 -9.47 -21.00
C LEU A 184 -33.71 -8.42 -19.91
N GLY A 185 -33.00 -7.29 -19.96
CA GLY A 185 -33.22 -6.17 -19.04
C GLY A 185 -34.60 -5.53 -19.18
N VAL A 186 -35.11 -5.41 -20.41
CA VAL A 186 -36.45 -4.87 -20.69
C VAL A 186 -37.53 -5.87 -20.27
N GLU A 187 -37.30 -7.15 -20.55
CA GLU A 187 -38.23 -8.22 -20.18
C GLU A 187 -38.34 -8.36 -18.65
N LEU A 188 -37.21 -8.38 -17.93
CA LEU A 188 -37.19 -8.42 -16.48
C LEU A 188 -37.82 -7.16 -15.86
N ALA A 189 -37.59 -5.99 -16.46
CA ALA A 189 -38.22 -4.74 -16.04
C ALA A 189 -39.74 -4.79 -16.13
N ARG A 190 -40.27 -5.34 -17.23
CA ARG A 190 -41.71 -5.53 -17.43
C ARG A 190 -42.28 -6.54 -16.44
N ARG A 191 -41.62 -7.70 -16.25
CA ARG A 191 -42.06 -8.77 -15.32
C ARG A 191 -42.15 -8.29 -13.86
N LEU A 192 -41.23 -7.43 -13.45
CA LEU A 192 -41.12 -6.98 -12.06
C LEU A 192 -41.68 -5.58 -11.80
N GLY A 193 -42.16 -4.88 -12.83
CA GLY A 193 -42.64 -3.49 -12.71
C GLY A 193 -41.57 -2.51 -12.25
N ILE A 194 -40.31 -2.72 -12.62
CA ILE A 194 -39.16 -1.89 -12.21
C ILE A 194 -38.55 -1.14 -13.39
N GLY A 195 -37.74 -0.11 -13.11
CA GLY A 195 -36.97 0.58 -14.15
C GLY A 195 -35.93 -0.34 -14.80
N GLU A 196 -35.74 -0.19 -16.11
CA GLU A 196 -34.82 -1.00 -16.92
C GLU A 196 -33.38 -1.01 -16.36
N ARG A 197 -32.88 0.13 -15.90
CA ARG A 197 -31.56 0.25 -15.29
C ARG A 197 -31.42 -0.57 -14.00
N THR A 198 -32.50 -0.75 -13.26
CA THR A 198 -32.53 -1.60 -12.07
C THR A 198 -32.55 -3.07 -12.46
N ALA A 199 -33.32 -3.44 -13.48
CA ALA A 199 -33.35 -4.80 -14.03
C ALA A 199 -31.99 -5.25 -14.58
N GLN A 200 -31.30 -4.39 -15.34
CA GLN A 200 -29.95 -4.67 -15.85
C GLN A 200 -28.94 -4.89 -14.72
N ARG A 201 -29.04 -4.14 -13.62
CA ARG A 201 -28.18 -4.32 -12.43
C ARG A 201 -28.45 -5.63 -11.70
N LEU A 202 -29.69 -6.06 -11.63
CA LEU A 202 -30.07 -7.36 -11.04
C LEU A 202 -29.55 -8.52 -11.88
N LEU A 203 -29.62 -8.43 -13.21
CA LEU A 203 -29.03 -9.43 -14.12
C LEU A 203 -27.51 -9.53 -13.97
N ALA A 204 -26.80 -8.39 -13.90
CA ALA A 204 -25.36 -8.37 -13.70
C ALA A 204 -24.95 -8.96 -12.33
N ALA A 205 -25.73 -8.67 -11.28
CA ALA A 205 -25.53 -9.23 -9.95
C ALA A 205 -25.73 -10.75 -9.93
N ALA A 206 -26.85 -11.24 -10.50
CA ALA A 206 -27.15 -12.67 -10.57
C ALA A 206 -26.09 -13.45 -11.37
N ASN A 207 -25.57 -12.89 -12.47
CA ASN A 207 -24.48 -13.51 -13.23
C ASN A 207 -23.18 -13.58 -12.43
N SER A 208 -22.88 -12.55 -11.63
CA SER A 208 -21.68 -12.53 -10.80
C SER A 208 -21.72 -13.53 -9.64
N ASP A 209 -22.92 -13.90 -9.18
CA ASP A 209 -23.12 -14.94 -8.15
C ASP A 209 -23.14 -16.37 -8.74
N LEU A 210 -23.51 -16.53 -10.03
CA LEU A 210 -23.42 -17.82 -10.74
C LEU A 210 -21.97 -18.23 -11.05
N ASP A 211 -21.08 -17.27 -11.27
CA ASP A 211 -19.66 -17.51 -11.60
C ASP A 211 -18.77 -17.83 -10.37
N ARG A 212 -19.37 -18.04 -9.20
CA ARG A 212 -18.68 -18.18 -7.91
C ARG A 212 -18.84 -19.57 -7.30
#